data_AF-A0A6L4Z5T8-F1
#
_entry.id   AF-A0A6L4Z5T8-F1
#
_cell.length_a   1.000
_cell.length_b   1.000
_cell.length_c   1.000
_cell.angle_alpha   90.00
_cell.angle_beta   90.00
_cell.angle_gamma   90.00
#
_symmetry.space_group_name_H-M   'P 1'
#
loop_
_entity.id
_entity.type
_entity.pdbx_description
1 polymer ?
#
loop_
_entity_poly.entity_id
_entity_poly.type
_entity_poly.pdbx_seq_one_letter_code
_entity_poly.pdbx_strand_id
1 'polypeptide(L)'
;MEKDNPAIYDYDVPARLRELFETKDFGRYAVHGDVPVCFTASNHTSGGNSGSPVVNGRGELIGINFDRNWEGTMSDIMYDPEMCRNISLDIRYVLFIIDKFAGAGYLLEEMEIVE
;
A
#
# COMPACT_ATOMS: atom_id res chain seq x y z
N MET A 1 3.99 -8.15 10.27
CA MET A 1 4.21 -9.42 11.02
C MET A 1 3.53 -9.46 12.37
N GLU A 2 3.36 -8.35 13.09
CA GLU A 2 2.67 -8.34 14.40
C GLU A 2 1.26 -8.96 14.38
N LYS A 3 0.55 -8.86 13.25
CA LYS A 3 -0.79 -9.46 13.07
C LYS A 3 -0.76 -10.90 12.57
N ASP A 4 0.40 -11.46 12.18
CA ASP A 4 0.48 -12.81 11.59
C ASP A 4 0.00 -13.87 12.58
N ASN A 5 -1.00 -14.65 12.16
CA ASN A 5 -1.57 -15.73 12.94
C ASN A 5 -2.11 -16.83 12.00
N PRO A 6 -1.37 -17.94 11.82
CA PRO A 6 -1.78 -19.05 10.94
C PRO A 6 -3.09 -19.74 11.35
N ALA A 7 -3.58 -19.52 12.57
CA ALA A 7 -4.86 -20.06 13.03
C ALA A 7 -6.06 -19.20 12.58
N ILE A 8 -5.84 -17.97 12.10
CA ILE A 8 -6.88 -17.06 11.64
C ILE A 8 -6.70 -16.85 10.14
N TYR A 9 -7.65 -17.30 9.33
CA TYR A 9 -7.59 -17.23 7.86
C TYR A 9 -7.21 -15.84 7.33
N ASP A 10 -7.83 -14.78 7.85
CA ASP A 10 -7.58 -13.39 7.43
C ASP A 10 -6.17 -12.87 7.80
N TYR A 11 -5.47 -13.57 8.69
CA TYR A 11 -4.18 -13.15 9.24
C TYR A 11 -3.06 -14.17 9.03
N ASP A 12 -3.28 -15.22 8.22
CA ASP A 12 -2.21 -16.14 7.84
C ASP A 12 -1.33 -15.52 6.73
N VAL A 13 -0.14 -15.07 7.11
CA VAL A 13 0.79 -14.45 6.15
C VAL A 13 1.50 -15.53 5.31
N PRO A 14 1.60 -15.38 3.98
CA PRO A 14 2.31 -16.36 3.15
C PRO A 14 3.77 -16.57 3.58
N ALA A 15 4.23 -17.82 3.59
CA ALA A 15 5.58 -18.20 4.05
C ALA A 15 6.70 -17.42 3.33
N ARG A 16 6.57 -17.17 2.02
CA ARG A 16 7.52 -16.38 1.25
C ARG A 16 7.64 -14.93 1.75
N LEU A 17 6.53 -14.33 2.17
CA LEU A 17 6.54 -12.96 2.71
C LEU A 17 7.16 -12.92 4.11
N ARG A 18 6.98 -13.98 4.92
CA ARG A 18 7.71 -14.15 6.21
C ARG A 18 9.22 -14.22 5.97
N GLU A 19 9.66 -15.07 5.05
CA GLU A 19 11.08 -15.23 4.69
C GLU A 19 11.70 -13.89 4.24
N LEU A 20 11.04 -13.16 3.34
CA LEU A 20 11.51 -11.84 2.90
C LEU A 20 11.63 -10.84 4.06
N PHE A 21 10.69 -10.88 5.01
CA PHE A 21 10.73 -10.02 6.19
C PHE A 21 11.84 -10.40 7.18
N GLU A 22 12.06 -11.69 7.42
CA GLU A 22 13.10 -12.20 8.32
C GLU A 22 14.50 -11.93 7.77
N THR A 23 14.69 -12.15 6.47
CA THR A 23 15.97 -11.93 5.78
C THR A 23 16.22 -10.46 5.43
N LYS A 24 15.20 -9.60 5.57
CA LYS A 24 15.23 -8.18 5.18
C LYS A 24 15.63 -7.97 3.72
N ASP A 25 15.28 -8.90 2.83
CA ASP A 25 15.52 -8.78 1.38
C ASP A 25 14.53 -7.82 0.72
N PHE A 26 14.62 -6.54 1.10
CA PHE A 26 13.72 -5.47 0.68
C PHE A 26 14.24 -4.67 -0.51
N GLY A 27 15.54 -4.78 -0.83
CA GLY A 27 16.16 -4.06 -1.94
C GLY A 27 15.91 -2.54 -1.88
N ARG A 28 15.60 -1.95 -3.03
CA ARG A 28 15.37 -0.49 -3.18
C ARG A 28 14.06 0.02 -2.54
N TYR A 29 13.19 -0.88 -2.08
CA TYR A 29 11.89 -0.51 -1.50
C TYR A 29 11.98 -0.20 0.01
N ALA A 30 13.14 -0.47 0.62
CA ALA A 30 13.37 -0.26 2.03
C ALA A 30 13.46 1.23 2.39
N VAL A 31 12.82 1.59 3.51
CA VAL A 31 12.86 2.90 4.15
C VAL A 31 13.15 2.67 5.62
N HIS A 32 14.28 3.18 6.11
CA HIS A 32 14.72 2.97 7.49
C HIS A 32 14.77 1.49 7.94
N GLY A 33 15.03 0.57 6.99
CA GLY A 33 15.15 -0.86 7.27
C GLY A 33 13.85 -1.68 7.14
N ASP A 34 12.73 -1.05 6.79
CA ASP A 34 11.43 -1.71 6.57
C ASP A 34 10.78 -1.30 5.25
N VAL A 35 9.74 -2.01 4.82
CA VAL A 35 8.95 -1.67 3.62
C VAL A 35 7.64 -1.01 4.04
N PRO A 36 7.35 0.22 3.64
CA PRO A 36 6.06 0.86 3.91
C PRO A 36 4.96 0.13 3.14
N VAL A 37 3.85 -0.21 3.81
CA VAL A 37 2.75 -1.00 3.23
C VAL A 37 1.62 -0.10 2.73
N CYS A 38 1.11 0.76 3.62
CA CYS A 38 0.01 1.66 3.35
C CYS A 38 0.28 3.04 3.96
N PHE A 39 -0.43 4.04 3.47
CA PHE A 39 -0.50 5.36 4.07
C PHE A 39 -1.93 5.91 4.00
N THR A 40 -2.18 6.97 4.77
CA THR A 40 -3.44 7.72 4.74
C THR A 40 -3.22 9.14 4.27
N ALA A 41 -4.22 9.72 3.63
CA ALA A 41 -4.23 11.14 3.27
C ALA A 41 -5.60 11.77 3.52
N SER A 42 -5.68 13.10 3.40
CA SER A 42 -6.90 13.88 3.60
C SER A 42 -7.69 14.05 2.30
N ASN A 43 -7.61 13.09 1.38
CA ASN A 43 -8.38 13.11 0.14
C ASN A 43 -9.82 12.67 0.43
N HIS A 44 -10.80 13.43 -0.07
CA HIS A 44 -12.20 13.04 0.03
C HIS A 44 -12.51 11.95 -1.00
N THR A 45 -12.68 10.72 -0.53
CA THR A 45 -13.02 9.56 -1.36
C THR A 45 -14.36 8.94 -0.93
N SER A 46 -14.91 8.10 -1.79
CA SER A 46 -16.10 7.29 -1.54
C SER A 46 -16.06 6.00 -2.40
N GLY A 47 -17.10 5.17 -2.31
CA GLY A 47 -17.29 4.03 -3.20
C GLY A 47 -17.14 4.43 -4.67
N GLY A 48 -16.39 3.62 -5.43
CA GLY A 48 -15.98 3.94 -6.81
C GLY A 48 -14.55 4.48 -6.93
N ASN A 49 -13.90 4.88 -5.83
CA ASN A 49 -12.48 5.29 -5.82
C ASN A 49 -11.49 4.15 -5.57
N SER A 50 -11.96 2.90 -5.47
CA SER A 50 -11.06 1.75 -5.37
C SER A 50 -10.24 1.62 -6.66
N GLY A 51 -8.92 1.64 -6.55
CA GLY A 51 -8.00 1.66 -7.68
C GLY A 51 -7.60 3.04 -8.16
N SER A 52 -8.12 4.14 -7.57
CA SER A 52 -7.73 5.50 -7.97
C SER A 52 -6.23 5.73 -7.75
N PRO A 53 -5.49 6.32 -8.72
CA PRO A 53 -4.09 6.64 -8.56
C PRO A 53 -3.92 7.81 -7.57
N VAL A 54 -2.98 7.66 -6.65
CA VAL A 54 -2.52 8.76 -5.78
C VAL A 54 -1.22 9.27 -6.35
N VAL A 55 -1.17 10.55 -6.71
CA VAL A 55 0.00 11.19 -7.34
C VAL A 55 0.63 12.25 -6.46
N ASN A 56 1.94 12.45 -6.61
CA ASN A 56 2.66 13.54 -5.94
C ASN A 56 2.51 14.88 -6.71
N GLY A 57 3.18 15.93 -6.23
CA GLY A 57 3.13 17.28 -6.84
C GLY A 57 3.68 17.38 -8.27
N ARG A 58 4.32 16.32 -8.80
CA ARG A 58 4.81 16.21 -10.18
C ARG A 58 3.93 15.32 -11.06
N GLY A 59 2.86 14.73 -10.52
CA GLY A 59 2.00 13.80 -11.24
C GLY A 59 2.52 12.35 -11.28
N GLU A 60 3.54 12.01 -10.49
CA GLU A 60 4.09 10.66 -10.42
C GLU A 60 3.29 9.81 -9.42
N LEU A 61 3.07 8.53 -9.76
CA LEU A 61 2.29 7.61 -8.93
C LEU A 61 3.03 7.27 -7.63
N ILE A 62 2.40 7.54 -6.49
CA ILE A 62 2.94 7.24 -5.15
C ILE A 62 2.08 6.24 -4.36
N GLY A 63 0.85 5.97 -4.81
CA GLY A 63 0.00 4.98 -4.18
C GLY A 63 -1.27 4.68 -4.95
N ILE A 64 -2.01 3.70 -4.44
CA ILE A 64 -3.28 3.25 -5.03
C ILE A 64 -4.33 3.26 -3.93
N ASN A 65 -5.37 4.07 -4.09
CA ASN A 65 -6.45 4.16 -3.12
C ASN A 65 -7.26 2.85 -3.10
N PHE A 66 -7.61 2.37 -1.91
CA PHE A 66 -8.46 1.17 -1.81
C PHE A 66 -9.60 1.29 -0.81
N ASP A 67 -9.49 2.14 0.23
CA ASP A 67 -10.50 2.23 1.28
C ASP A 67 -10.53 3.58 2.01
N ARG A 68 -11.33 3.67 3.08
CA ARG A 68 -11.45 4.80 4.00
C ARG A 68 -11.38 4.33 5.45
N ASN A 69 -10.95 5.21 6.35
CA ASN A 69 -10.97 4.90 7.78
C ASN A 69 -12.41 4.82 8.32
N TRP A 70 -12.54 4.17 9.48
CA TRP A 70 -13.82 3.94 10.14
C TRP A 70 -14.57 5.24 10.45
N GLU A 71 -13.88 6.23 11.02
CA GLU A 71 -14.45 7.53 11.37
C GLU A 71 -14.91 8.33 10.13
N GLY A 72 -14.31 8.06 8.97
CA GLY A 72 -14.62 8.71 7.70
C GLY A 72 -15.79 8.10 6.94
N THR A 73 -16.45 7.06 7.45
CA THR A 73 -17.56 6.40 6.74
C THR A 73 -18.74 7.33 6.45
N MET A 74 -18.94 8.36 7.28
CA MET A 74 -19.95 9.41 7.09
C MET A 74 -19.63 10.41 5.97
N SER A 75 -18.45 10.36 5.35
CA SER A 75 -17.99 11.33 4.35
C SER A 75 -18.84 11.39 3.09
N ASP A 76 -19.72 10.41 2.89
CA ASP A 76 -20.70 10.40 1.79
C ASP A 76 -21.79 11.48 1.98
N ILE A 77 -22.01 11.90 3.23
CA ILE A 77 -23.01 12.91 3.60
C ILE A 77 -22.32 14.19 4.08
N MET A 78 -21.32 14.06 4.96
CA MET A 78 -20.60 15.20 5.53
C MET A 78 -19.12 14.88 5.69
N TYR A 79 -18.28 15.67 5.04
CA TYR A 79 -16.83 15.57 5.16
C TYR A 79 -16.33 16.37 6.36
N ASP A 80 -15.60 15.69 7.26
CA ASP A 80 -14.87 16.31 8.37
C ASP A 80 -13.35 16.20 8.09
N PRO A 81 -12.63 17.32 7.87
CA PRO A 81 -11.20 17.29 7.56
C PRO A 81 -10.33 16.77 8.72
N GLU A 82 -10.81 16.79 9.97
CA GLU A 82 -10.06 16.27 11.11
C GLU A 82 -10.13 14.75 11.18
N MET A 83 -11.26 14.15 10.79
CA MET A 83 -11.53 12.71 10.94
C MET A 83 -11.41 11.89 9.65
N CYS A 84 -11.78 12.45 8.49
CA CYS A 84 -11.89 11.70 7.25
C CYS A 84 -10.53 11.44 6.63
N ARG A 85 -10.17 10.17 6.44
CA ARG A 85 -8.94 9.75 5.77
C ARG A 85 -9.21 8.65 4.76
N ASN A 86 -8.65 8.80 3.57
CA ASN A 86 -8.56 7.70 2.63
C ASN A 86 -7.37 6.79 2.98
N ILE A 87 -7.44 5.52 2.63
CA ILE A 87 -6.40 4.52 2.85
C ILE A 87 -5.88 4.07 1.49
N SER A 88 -4.57 4.16 1.31
CA SER A 88 -3.89 3.85 0.07
C SER A 88 -2.75 2.86 0.29
N LEU A 89 -2.53 1.97 -0.68
CA LEU A 89 -1.32 1.19 -0.78
C LEU A 89 -0.15 2.11 -1.13
N ASP A 90 1.00 1.90 -0.50
CA ASP A 90 2.26 2.54 -0.92
C ASP A 90 2.76 1.88 -2.19
N ILE A 91 3.12 2.67 -3.20
CA ILE A 91 3.58 2.11 -4.48
C ILE A 91 4.85 1.25 -4.31
N ARG A 92 5.69 1.54 -3.30
CA ARG A 92 6.88 0.74 -3.00
C ARG A 92 6.51 -0.67 -2.56
N TYR A 93 5.41 -0.85 -1.82
CA TYR A 93 4.94 -2.18 -1.44
C TYR A 93 4.45 -2.98 -2.65
N VAL A 94 3.72 -2.32 -3.55
CA VAL A 94 3.23 -2.95 -4.79
C VAL A 94 4.41 -3.44 -5.63
N LEU A 95 5.41 -2.58 -5.86
CA LEU A 95 6.62 -2.95 -6.60
C LEU A 95 7.44 -4.03 -5.88
N PHE A 96 7.57 -3.95 -4.56
CA PHE A 96 8.21 -4.99 -3.74
C PHE A 96 7.53 -6.36 -3.90
N ILE A 97 6.20 -6.41 -3.90
CA ILE A 97 5.47 -7.67 -4.09
C ILE A 97 5.68 -8.21 -5.51
N ILE A 98 5.64 -7.35 -6.53
CA ILE A 98 5.86 -7.79 -7.92
C ILE A 98 7.29 -8.34 -8.10
N ASP A 99 8.29 -7.64 -7.55
CA ASP A 99 9.70 -7.99 -7.67
C ASP A 99 10.10 -9.16 -6.75
N LYS A 100 10.10 -8.95 -5.44
CA LYS A 100 10.71 -9.86 -4.45
C LYS A 100 9.83 -11.05 -4.10
N PHE A 101 8.52 -10.85 -4.06
CA PHE A 101 7.57 -11.90 -3.70
C PHE A 101 7.19 -12.74 -4.92
N ALA A 102 6.81 -12.11 -6.03
CA ALA A 102 6.34 -12.80 -7.23
C ALA A 102 7.44 -13.14 -8.25
N GLY A 103 8.61 -12.49 -8.18
CA GLY A 103 9.69 -12.71 -9.16
C GLY A 103 9.33 -12.22 -10.57
N ALA A 104 8.39 -11.28 -10.68
CA ALA A 104 7.84 -10.80 -11.95
C ALA A 104 8.51 -9.50 -12.43
N GLY A 105 9.85 -9.48 -12.40
CA GLY A 105 10.66 -8.29 -12.72
C GLY A 105 10.41 -7.70 -14.12
N TYR A 106 9.95 -8.52 -15.08
CA TYR A 106 9.58 -8.05 -16.42
C TYR A 106 8.47 -6.98 -16.42
N LEU A 107 7.60 -6.96 -15.41
CA LEU A 107 6.59 -5.89 -15.25
C LEU A 107 7.22 -4.56 -14.84
N LEU A 108 8.33 -4.59 -14.11
CA LEU A 108 9.05 -3.38 -13.71
C LEU A 108 9.81 -2.80 -14.90
N GLU A 109 10.30 -3.64 -15.81
CA GLU A 109 10.97 -3.22 -17.05
C GLU A 109 10.00 -2.48 -18.00
N GLU A 110 8.70 -2.73 -17.90
CA GLU A 110 7.66 -2.02 -18.66
C GLU A 110 7.35 -0.62 -18.10
N MET A 111 7.73 -0.33 -16.86
CA MET A 111 7.40 0.91 -16.16
C MET A 111 8.56 1.93 -16.22
N GLU A 112 8.21 3.22 -16.27
CA GLU A 112 9.15 4.29 -15.99
C GLU A 112 9.16 4.57 -14.48
N ILE A 113 10.22 4.12 -13.79
CA ILE A 113 10.39 4.34 -12.35
C ILE A 113 11.32 5.52 -12.11
N VAL A 114 10.80 6.58 -11.50
CA VAL A 114 11.51 7.80 -11.12
C VAL A 114 11.89 7.79 -9.64
N GLU A 115 13.00 8.46 -9.27
CA GLU A 115 13.55 8.53 -7.90
C GLU A 115 13.47 9.94 -7.30
#